data_AF-A0A023EGL5-F1
#
_entry.id   AF-A0A023EGL5-F1
#
_cell.length_a   1.000
_cell.length_b   1.000
_cell.length_c   1.000
_cell.angle_alpha   90.00
_cell.angle_beta   90.00
_cell.angle_gamma   90.00
#
_symmetry.space_group_name_H-M   'P 1'
#
loop_
_entity.id
_entity.type
_entity.pdbx_description
1 polymer ?
#
loop_
_entity_poly.entity_id
_entity_poly.type
_entity_poly.pdbx_seq_one_letter_code
_entity_poly.pdbx_strand_id
1 'polypeptide(L)'
;ETKECCTADTFINFEALQENIDAQEGNHHEKFFCGVHKLLQDQNLIDGSGNLDTDAMKHNTQGFEDSWKQTSQQTIDYCVQRTEETVAEIEQRGGPKGDCKPTAAMFVMCVGKVTMKQCPADKWNSSELCEKVKSGECDKRGPKHH
;
A
#
# COMPACT_ATOMS: atom_id res chain seq x y z
N GLU A 1 6.21 5.69 -13.82
CA GLU A 1 7.00 6.79 -13.25
C GLU A 1 7.42 6.52 -11.79
N THR A 2 6.60 6.77 -10.75
CA THR A 2 7.08 6.56 -9.35
C THR A 2 7.30 5.09 -8.98
N LYS A 3 6.52 4.18 -9.56
CA LYS A 3 6.68 2.72 -9.41
C LYS A 3 8.00 2.16 -9.94
N GLU A 4 8.73 2.92 -10.75
CA GLU A 4 10.04 2.52 -11.29
C GLU A 4 11.21 3.01 -10.40
N CYS A 5 10.91 3.73 -9.31
CA CYS A 5 11.95 4.25 -8.42
C CYS A 5 12.56 3.18 -7.52
N CYS A 6 11.81 2.12 -7.21
CA CYS A 6 12.30 0.99 -6.45
C CYS A 6 11.95 -0.31 -7.18
N THR A 7 12.96 -1.14 -7.45
CA THR A 7 12.79 -2.46 -8.10
C THR A 7 12.89 -3.61 -7.12
N ALA A 8 12.80 -3.34 -5.83
CA ALA A 8 12.80 -4.38 -4.80
C ALA A 8 11.50 -5.21 -4.85
N ASP A 9 11.61 -6.49 -4.49
CA ASP A 9 10.47 -7.41 -4.52
C ASP A 9 9.34 -6.95 -3.60
N THR A 10 8.10 -7.22 -4.00
CA THR A 10 6.89 -6.85 -3.24
C THR A 10 6.13 -8.10 -2.80
N PHE A 11 5.61 -8.09 -1.57
CA PHE A 11 4.80 -9.19 -1.03
C PHE A 11 3.31 -9.10 -1.45
N ILE A 12 2.96 -8.05 -2.19
CA ILE A 12 1.68 -7.82 -2.86
C ILE A 12 1.95 -7.74 -4.35
N ASN A 13 1.23 -8.50 -5.16
CA ASN A 13 1.24 -8.35 -6.61
C ASN A 13 0.31 -7.18 -6.99
N PHE A 14 0.86 -6.13 -7.59
CA PHE A 14 0.11 -4.94 -8.01
C PHE A 14 -0.29 -4.94 -9.49
N GLU A 15 0.00 -5.99 -10.26
CA GLU A 15 -0.29 -6.06 -11.70
C GLU A 15 -1.79 -5.86 -12.00
N ALA A 16 -2.65 -6.53 -11.23
CA ALA A 16 -4.10 -6.46 -11.38
C ALA A 16 -4.74 -5.27 -10.65
N LEU A 17 -3.96 -4.34 -10.07
CA LEU A 17 -4.51 -3.23 -9.28
C LEU A 17 -5.43 -2.34 -10.12
N GLN A 18 -4.97 -1.93 -11.30
CA GLN A 18 -5.73 -1.02 -12.16
C GLN A 18 -7.04 -1.66 -12.65
N GLU A 19 -6.96 -2.92 -13.09
CA GLU A 19 -8.15 -3.68 -13.50
C GLU A 19 -9.17 -3.81 -12.36
N ASN A 20 -8.70 -4.13 -11.15
CA ASN A 20 -9.55 -4.23 -9.99
C ASN A 20 -10.22 -2.89 -9.63
N ILE A 21 -9.54 -1.76 -9.80
CA ILE A 21 -10.10 -0.41 -9.58
C ILE A 21 -11.14 -0.09 -10.65
N ASP A 22 -10.83 -0.35 -11.92
CA ASP A 22 -11.71 -0.01 -13.05
C ASP A 22 -13.01 -0.82 -13.04
N ALA A 23 -12.96 -2.05 -12.51
CA ALA A 23 -14.12 -2.91 -12.33
C ALA A 23 -15.10 -2.44 -11.24
N GLN A 24 -14.71 -1.50 -10.37
CA GLN A 24 -15.59 -1.01 -9.30
C GLN A 24 -16.53 0.09 -9.78
N GLU A 25 -17.70 0.17 -9.13
CA GLU A 25 -18.63 1.28 -9.27
C GLU A 25 -18.35 2.39 -8.25
N GLY A 26 -18.98 3.56 -8.42
CA GLY A 26 -18.83 4.70 -7.51
C GLY A 26 -17.81 5.74 -7.96
N ASN A 27 -17.51 6.67 -7.06
CA ASN A 27 -16.54 7.74 -7.31
C ASN A 27 -15.09 7.23 -7.24
N HIS A 28 -14.13 8.05 -7.69
CA HIS A 28 -12.72 7.65 -7.75
C HIS A 28 -12.15 7.11 -6.43
N HIS A 29 -12.56 7.66 -5.29
CA HIS A 29 -12.10 7.15 -3.99
C HIS A 29 -12.72 5.79 -3.68
N GLU A 30 -14.03 5.64 -3.86
CA GLU A 30 -14.74 4.37 -3.64
C GLU A 30 -14.15 3.26 -4.50
N LYS A 31 -13.92 3.54 -5.79
CA LYS A 31 -13.28 2.61 -6.72
C LYS A 31 -11.89 2.18 -6.25
N PHE A 32 -11.08 3.12 -5.77
CA PHE A 32 -9.76 2.82 -5.24
C PHE A 32 -9.83 1.90 -4.00
N PHE A 33 -10.66 2.24 -3.02
CA PHE A 33 -10.80 1.44 -1.80
C PHE A 33 -11.29 0.02 -2.11
N CYS A 34 -12.35 -0.10 -2.91
CA CYS A 34 -12.91 -1.39 -3.28
C CYS A 34 -11.97 -2.19 -4.20
N GLY A 35 -11.27 -1.54 -5.13
CA GLY A 35 -10.33 -2.19 -6.03
C GLY A 35 -9.13 -2.76 -5.27
N VAL A 36 -8.57 -2.02 -4.31
CA VAL A 36 -7.49 -2.54 -3.45
C VAL A 36 -7.98 -3.67 -2.55
N HIS A 37 -9.19 -3.54 -1.99
CA HIS A 37 -9.79 -4.63 -1.21
C HIS A 37 -9.88 -5.91 -2.04
N LYS A 38 -10.45 -5.83 -3.24
CA LYS A 38 -10.58 -6.98 -4.15
C LYS A 38 -9.22 -7.57 -4.54
N LEU A 39 -8.24 -6.71 -4.83
CA LEU A 39 -6.87 -7.13 -5.15
C LEU A 39 -6.25 -7.99 -4.04
N LEU A 40 -6.37 -7.56 -2.77
CA LEU A 40 -5.84 -8.34 -1.65
C LEU A 40 -6.65 -9.62 -1.42
N GLN A 41 -7.97 -9.58 -1.65
CA GLN A 41 -8.82 -10.76 -1.54
C GLN A 41 -8.41 -11.83 -2.56
N ASP A 42 -8.15 -11.44 -3.81
CA ASP A 42 -7.73 -12.35 -4.88
C ASP A 42 -6.38 -13.02 -4.61
N GLN A 43 -5.56 -12.38 -3.77
CA GLN A 43 -4.26 -12.88 -3.34
C GLN A 43 -4.31 -13.61 -1.99
N ASN A 44 -5.50 -13.76 -1.38
CA ASN A 44 -5.68 -14.32 -0.04
C ASN A 44 -4.86 -13.57 1.03
N LEU A 45 -4.70 -12.26 0.87
CA LEU A 45 -4.02 -11.37 1.82
C LEU A 45 -4.99 -10.66 2.77
N ILE A 46 -6.29 -10.84 2.56
CA ILE A 46 -7.33 -10.51 3.50
C ILE A 46 -8.29 -11.70 3.65
N ASP A 47 -8.87 -11.85 4.83
CA ASP A 47 -9.89 -12.88 5.10
C ASP A 47 -11.26 -12.52 4.48
N GLY A 48 -12.21 -13.45 4.56
CA GLY A 48 -13.59 -13.21 4.09
C GLY A 48 -14.35 -12.11 4.84
N SER A 49 -13.79 -11.62 5.95
CA SER A 49 -14.29 -10.46 6.69
C SER A 49 -13.53 -9.17 6.34
N GLY A 50 -12.55 -9.21 5.44
CA GLY A 50 -11.72 -8.08 5.02
C GLY A 50 -10.63 -7.66 6.02
N ASN A 51 -10.24 -8.53 6.94
CA ASN A 51 -9.11 -8.30 7.85
C ASN A 51 -7.79 -8.75 7.20
N LEU A 52 -6.69 -8.07 7.50
CA LEU A 52 -5.37 -8.35 6.92
C LEU A 52 -4.82 -9.70 7.41
N ASP A 53 -4.36 -10.55 6.49
CA ASP A 53 -3.63 -11.78 6.79
C ASP A 53 -2.12 -11.51 6.78
N THR A 54 -1.59 -11.17 7.95
CA THR A 54 -0.17 -10.81 8.11
C THR A 54 0.76 -12.00 7.95
N ASP A 55 0.29 -13.21 8.29
CA ASP A 55 1.07 -14.43 8.15
C ASP A 55 1.25 -14.79 6.68
N ALA A 56 0.19 -14.69 5.86
CA ALA A 56 0.27 -14.84 4.42
C ALA A 56 1.23 -13.82 3.78
N MET A 57 1.16 -12.55 4.19
CA MET A 57 2.10 -11.53 3.70
C MET A 57 3.55 -11.83 4.09
N LYS A 58 3.80 -12.23 5.34
CA LYS A 58 5.14 -12.61 5.81
C LYS A 58 5.64 -13.88 5.12
N HIS A 59 4.75 -14.81 4.76
CA HIS A 59 5.08 -15.97 3.95
C HIS A 59 5.55 -15.56 2.54
N ASN A 60 4.89 -14.59 1.91
CA ASN A 60 5.30 -14.06 0.60
C ASN A 60 6.71 -13.42 0.60
N THR A 61 7.22 -13.02 1.78
CA THR A 61 8.60 -12.46 1.90
C THR A 61 9.70 -13.53 1.94
N GLN A 62 9.37 -14.83 2.05
CA GLN A 62 10.38 -15.86 2.30
C GLN A 62 11.40 -16.03 1.17
N GLY A 63 11.05 -15.64 -0.06
CA GLY A 63 11.94 -15.67 -1.22
C GLY A 63 12.79 -14.42 -1.41
N PHE A 64 12.67 -13.41 -0.54
CA PHE A 64 13.46 -12.17 -0.65
C PHE A 64 14.86 -12.38 -0.07
N GLU A 65 15.80 -11.55 -0.53
CA GLU A 65 17.12 -11.40 0.11
C GLU A 65 16.98 -11.09 1.61
N ASP A 66 17.86 -11.65 2.44
CA ASP A 66 17.69 -11.67 3.91
C ASP A 66 17.42 -10.28 4.52
N SER A 67 18.16 -9.25 4.09
CA SER A 67 17.98 -7.88 4.57
C SER A 67 16.63 -7.30 4.14
N TRP A 68 16.21 -7.55 2.90
CA TRP A 68 14.96 -7.06 2.36
C TRP A 68 13.75 -7.81 2.92
N LYS A 69 13.90 -9.11 3.20
CA LYS A 69 12.93 -9.93 3.93
C LYS A 69 12.65 -9.33 5.30
N GLN A 70 13.70 -9.04 6.09
CA GLN A 70 13.54 -8.45 7.41
C GLN A 70 12.85 -7.08 7.33
N THR A 71 13.30 -6.20 6.42
CA THR A 71 12.66 -4.89 6.19
C THR A 71 11.19 -5.02 5.78
N SER A 72 10.86 -5.98 4.92
CA SER A 72 9.49 -6.22 4.47
C SER A 72 8.59 -6.70 5.62
N GLN A 73 9.07 -7.61 6.46
CA GLN A 73 8.33 -8.08 7.64
C GLN A 73 8.10 -6.96 8.66
N GLN A 74 9.12 -6.13 8.93
CA GLN A 74 8.97 -4.94 9.77
C GLN A 74 7.99 -3.92 9.18
N THR A 75 7.97 -3.79 7.86
CA THR A 75 7.02 -2.92 7.15
C THR A 75 5.59 -3.42 7.29
N ILE A 76 5.35 -4.74 7.19
CA ILE A 76 4.04 -5.35 7.44
C ILE A 76 3.58 -5.02 8.85
N ASP A 77 4.40 -5.30 9.87
CA ASP A 77 4.04 -5.07 11.27
C ASP A 77 3.74 -3.60 11.56
N TYR A 78 4.59 -2.70 11.07
CA TYR A 78 4.40 -1.25 11.22
C TYR A 78 3.10 -0.76 10.56
N CYS A 79 2.83 -1.22 9.33
CA CYS A 79 1.68 -0.74 8.57
C CYS A 79 0.36 -1.32 9.06
N VAL A 80 0.35 -2.52 9.64
CA VAL A 80 -0.83 -3.09 10.32
C VAL A 80 -1.20 -2.21 11.50
N GLN A 81 -0.26 -1.97 12.42
CA GLN A 81 -0.50 -1.13 13.60
C GLN A 81 -1.01 0.27 13.21
N ARG A 82 -0.37 0.89 12.22
CA ARG A 82 -0.76 2.23 11.76
C ARG A 82 -2.12 2.26 11.07
N THR A 83 -2.50 1.16 10.41
CA THR A 83 -3.81 1.04 9.77
C THR A 83 -4.91 0.91 10.81
N GLU A 84 -4.71 0.11 11.86
CA GLU A 84 -5.67 -0.03 12.96
C GLU A 84 -5.96 1.32 13.64
N GLU A 85 -4.92 2.12 13.91
CA GLU A 85 -5.05 3.48 14.43
C GLU A 85 -5.87 4.38 13.50
N THR A 86 -5.62 4.30 12.19
CA THR A 86 -6.23 5.20 11.19
C THR A 86 -7.68 4.80 10.85
N VAL A 87 -7.98 3.51 10.76
CA VAL A 87 -9.31 3.00 10.41
C VAL A 87 -10.32 3.36 11.48
N ALA A 88 -9.95 3.29 12.76
CA ALA A 88 -10.79 3.73 13.86
C ALA A 88 -11.25 5.19 13.69
N GLU A 89 -10.38 6.09 13.20
CA GLU A 89 -10.75 7.48 12.91
C GLU A 89 -11.65 7.63 11.68
N ILE A 90 -11.45 6.80 10.65
CA ILE A 90 -12.24 6.85 9.41
C ILE A 90 -13.66 6.35 9.64
N GLU A 91 -13.81 5.26 10.38
CA GLU A 91 -15.11 4.69 10.74
C GLU A 91 -15.93 5.69 11.58
N GLN A 92 -15.29 6.39 12.52
CA GLN A 92 -15.93 7.47 13.28
C GLN A 92 -16.44 8.63 12.41
N ARG A 93 -15.86 8.83 11.22
CA ARG A 93 -16.24 9.90 10.27
C ARG A 93 -17.24 9.46 9.21
N GLY A 94 -17.78 8.24 9.32
CA GLY A 94 -18.83 7.72 8.45
C GLY A 94 -18.37 6.73 7.38
N GLY A 95 -17.06 6.39 7.32
CA GLY A 95 -16.51 5.31 6.51
C GLY A 95 -16.77 5.35 4.99
N PRO A 96 -16.13 4.48 4.20
CA PRO A 96 -16.62 4.15 2.86
C PRO A 96 -18.00 3.50 2.97
N LYS A 97 -18.92 3.82 2.03
CA LYS A 97 -20.20 3.14 1.92
C LYS A 97 -20.04 1.89 1.05
N GLY A 98 -20.50 0.73 1.53
CA GLY A 98 -20.44 -0.55 0.81
C GLY A 98 -19.70 -1.64 1.59
N ASP A 99 -19.49 -2.79 0.94
CA ASP A 99 -18.87 -3.97 1.56
C ASP A 99 -17.34 -3.89 1.63
N CYS A 100 -16.72 -2.93 0.92
CA CYS A 100 -15.28 -2.80 0.89
C CYS A 100 -14.75 -2.00 2.08
N LYS A 101 -13.88 -2.63 2.88
CA LYS A 101 -13.25 -2.02 4.05
C LYS A 101 -12.09 -1.09 3.69
N PRO A 102 -11.95 0.08 4.34
CA PRO A 102 -10.85 1.02 4.08
C PRO A 102 -9.48 0.47 4.51
N THR A 103 -9.46 -0.52 5.40
CA THR A 103 -8.26 -1.17 5.96
C THR A 103 -7.27 -1.59 4.88
N ALA A 104 -7.72 -2.29 3.83
CA ALA A 104 -6.87 -2.79 2.76
C ALA A 104 -6.11 -1.67 2.04
N ALA A 105 -6.82 -0.61 1.65
CA ALA A 105 -6.21 0.51 0.94
C ALA A 105 -5.30 1.35 1.84
N MET A 106 -5.67 1.54 3.12
CA MET A 106 -4.83 2.24 4.08
C MET A 106 -3.52 1.49 4.33
N PHE A 107 -3.59 0.17 4.46
CA PHE A 107 -2.43 -0.69 4.57
C PHE A 107 -1.53 -0.60 3.33
N VAL A 108 -2.09 -0.76 2.12
CA VAL A 108 -1.33 -0.67 0.86
C VAL A 108 -0.65 0.69 0.69
N MET A 109 -1.35 1.79 1.01
CA MET A 109 -0.76 3.13 0.96
C MET A 109 0.39 3.30 1.96
N CYS A 110 0.27 2.72 3.17
CA CYS A 110 1.36 2.69 4.13
C CYS A 110 2.56 1.91 3.59
N VAL A 111 2.34 0.69 3.10
CA VAL A 111 3.39 -0.17 2.54
C VAL A 111 4.12 0.55 1.42
N GLY A 112 3.39 1.11 0.45
CA GLY A 112 4.00 1.85 -0.66
C GLY A 112 4.92 2.99 -0.17
N LYS A 113 4.48 3.77 0.81
CA LYS A 113 5.29 4.85 1.40
C LYS A 113 6.54 4.34 2.11
N VAL A 114 6.42 3.27 2.89
CA VAL A 114 7.54 2.71 3.65
C VAL A 114 8.54 2.04 2.70
N THR A 115 8.06 1.27 1.72
CA THR A 115 8.90 0.63 0.69
C THR A 115 9.72 1.67 -0.09
N MET A 116 9.11 2.78 -0.52
CA MET A 116 9.88 3.83 -1.22
C MET A 116 10.98 4.44 -0.35
N LYS A 117 10.71 4.63 0.96
CA LYS A 117 11.70 5.18 1.90
C LYS A 117 12.82 4.19 2.22
N GLN A 118 12.47 2.92 2.40
CA GLN A 118 13.40 1.86 2.80
C GLN A 118 14.02 1.11 1.62
N CYS A 119 13.71 1.50 0.38
CA CYS A 119 14.22 0.84 -0.81
C CYS A 119 15.75 0.70 -0.76
N PRO A 120 16.29 -0.52 -0.96
CA PRO A 120 17.73 -0.76 -0.98
C PRO A 120 18.42 0.09 -2.04
N ALA A 121 19.64 0.56 -1.74
CA ALA A 121 20.36 1.48 -2.62
C ALA A 121 20.67 0.88 -4.00
N ASP A 122 20.91 -0.42 -4.07
CA ASP A 122 21.14 -1.19 -5.30
C ASP A 122 19.86 -1.44 -6.13
N LYS A 123 18.69 -1.29 -5.51
CA LYS A 123 17.36 -1.39 -6.15
C LYS A 123 16.71 -0.04 -6.43
N TRP A 124 17.38 1.04 -6.04
CA TRP A 124 16.87 2.40 -6.16
C TRP A 124 17.35 3.07 -7.45
N ASN A 125 16.43 3.70 -8.17
CA ASN A 125 16.76 4.51 -9.34
C ASN A 125 17.12 5.94 -8.89
N SER A 126 18.39 6.33 -9.00
CA SER A 126 18.89 7.67 -8.62
C SER A 126 18.56 8.80 -9.61
N SER A 127 17.52 8.66 -10.42
CA SER A 127 17.00 9.77 -11.22
C SER A 127 16.49 10.91 -10.34
N GLU A 128 16.57 12.16 -10.83
CA GLU A 128 16.10 13.35 -10.10
C GLU A 128 14.63 13.22 -9.64
N LEU A 129 13.78 12.60 -10.48
CA LEU A 129 12.38 12.34 -10.16
C LEU A 129 12.25 11.45 -8.92
N CYS A 130 13.01 10.35 -8.88
CA CYS A 130 12.94 9.40 -7.78
C CYS A 130 13.51 10.00 -6.50
N GLU A 131 14.62 10.74 -6.55
CA GLU A 131 15.15 11.43 -5.37
C GLU A 131 14.12 12.40 -4.75
N LYS A 132 13.34 13.12 -5.58
CA LYS A 132 12.23 13.96 -5.12
C LYS A 132 11.08 13.17 -4.50
N VAL A 133 10.82 11.94 -4.98
CA VAL A 133 9.84 11.02 -4.38
C VAL A 133 10.33 10.57 -3.01
N LYS A 134 11.61 10.21 -2.88
CA LYS A 134 12.22 9.74 -1.61
C LYS A 134 12.27 10.84 -0.56
N SER A 135 12.56 12.08 -0.96
CA SER A 135 12.60 13.25 -0.08
C SER A 135 11.21 13.73 0.36
N GLY A 136 10.13 13.19 -0.25
CA GLY A 136 8.76 13.63 0.01
C GLY A 136 8.44 15.02 -0.57
N GLU A 137 9.27 15.53 -1.48
CA GLU A 137 9.02 16.80 -2.16
C GLU A 137 7.79 16.72 -3.07
N CYS A 138 7.45 15.53 -3.58
CA CYS A 138 6.21 15.28 -4.33
C CYS A 138 4.94 15.32 -3.45
N ASP A 139 5.06 15.11 -2.14
CA ASP A 139 3.93 15.15 -1.19
C ASP A 139 3.62 16.58 -0.73
N LYS A 140 4.49 17.55 -1.03
CA LYS A 140 4.20 18.98 -0.85
C LYS A 140 3.13 19.36 -1.86
N ARG A 141 1.86 19.19 -1.49
CA ARG A 141 0.77 19.98 -2.08
C ARG A 141 1.27 21.41 -2.10
N GLY A 142 1.41 21.99 -3.29
CA GLY A 142 1.81 23.39 -3.45
C GLY A 142 0.98 24.29 -2.52
N PRO A 143 1.49 25.50 -2.21
CA PRO A 143 0.79 26.39 -1.29
C PRO A 143 -0.67 26.50 -1.69
N LYS A 144 -1.58 26.15 -0.76
CA LYS A 144 -3.01 26.42 -0.92
C LYS A 144 -3.14 27.94 -1.04
N HIS A 145 -3.32 28.44 -2.25
CA HIS A 145 -3.76 29.82 -2.43
C HIS A 145 -5.20 29.89 -1.92
N HIS A 146 -5.33 30.59 -0.79
CA HIS A 146 -6.57 31.10 -0.23
C HIS A 146 -7.17 32.16 -1.15
#